data_AF-A0A1F9FH45-F1
#
_entry.id   AF-A0A1F9FH45-F1
#
_cell.length_a   1.000
_cell.length_b   1.000
_cell.length_c   1.000
_cell.angle_alpha   90.00
_cell.angle_beta   90.00
_cell.angle_gamma   90.00
#
_symmetry.space_group_name_H-M   'P 1'
#
loop_
_entity.id
_entity.type
_entity.pdbx_description
1 polymer ?
#
loop_
_entity_poly.entity_id
_entity_poly.type
_entity_poly.pdbx_seq_one_letter_code
_entity_poly.pdbx_strand_id
1 'polypeptide(L)'
;MQGQFYMFRIFIFNLFCFFMFGAMAQAADKPSVLILPPSGLFSHPNHKKVLEELGVSCTDCHNFSIKNKKKGPLVSPVPKGFIKPSLHVCHQCHFGRVNLPRPNQCEACHVNSRALRPQDHYIAWKNRHGKMAQMDRDRCKQCHTQNSCDQCHLQIDTMNPSNHPASFRLYHSVEARMNPQSCVTCHQRRTFCSDCHFGRRQ
;
A
#
# COMPACT_ATOMS: atom_id res chain seq x y z
N MET A 1 26.86 -6.35 60.50
CA MET A 1 27.21 -7.01 59.22
C MET A 1 26.10 -6.74 58.19
N GLN A 2 26.14 -5.61 57.46
CA GLN A 2 25.00 -5.17 56.62
C GLN A 2 25.40 -4.59 55.25
N GLY A 3 26.67 -4.72 54.83
CA GLY A 3 27.20 -4.03 53.63
C GLY A 3 27.20 -4.81 52.30
N GLN A 4 27.01 -6.14 52.29
CA GLN A 4 27.31 -6.97 51.11
C GLN A 4 26.09 -7.39 50.26
N PHE A 5 24.87 -7.33 50.79
CA PHE A 5 23.68 -7.85 50.09
C PHE A 5 23.07 -6.91 49.03
N TYR A 6 23.47 -5.64 48.97
CA TYR A 6 22.91 -4.68 48.01
C TYR A 6 23.55 -4.76 46.61
N MET A 7 24.83 -5.11 46.50
CA MET A 7 25.54 -5.12 45.20
C MET A 7 25.01 -6.20 44.23
N PHE A 8 24.56 -7.35 44.74
CA PHE A 8 24.07 -8.45 43.90
C PHE A 8 22.71 -8.21 43.25
N ARG A 9 21.90 -7.26 43.75
CA ARG A 9 20.57 -6.96 43.17
C ARG A 9 20.61 -6.10 41.91
N ILE A 10 21.70 -5.36 41.66
CA ILE A 10 21.83 -4.45 40.50
C ILE A 10 22.23 -5.22 39.22
N PHE A 11 23.00 -6.30 39.36
CA PHE A 11 23.49 -7.08 38.21
C PHE A 11 22.41 -7.90 37.49
N ILE A 12 21.42 -8.44 38.22
CA ILE A 12 20.38 -9.29 37.62
C ILE A 12 19.42 -8.47 36.73
N PHE A 13 19.13 -7.22 37.10
CA PHE A 13 18.17 -6.39 36.36
C PHE A 13 18.71 -5.88 35.02
N ASN A 14 20.04 -5.75 34.87
CA ASN A 14 20.66 -5.25 33.64
C ASN A 14 20.80 -6.31 32.54
N LEU A 15 20.84 -7.60 32.89
CA LEU A 15 20.97 -8.68 31.90
C LEU A 15 19.70 -8.86 31.05
N PHE A 16 18.52 -8.50 31.58
CA PHE A 16 17.24 -8.63 30.87
C PHE A 16 16.99 -7.56 29.79
N CYS A 17 17.63 -6.39 29.90
CA CYS A 17 17.44 -5.29 28.94
C CYS A 17 18.15 -5.54 27.59
N PHE A 18 19.19 -6.38 27.54
CA PHE A 18 20.00 -6.55 26.33
C PHE A 18 19.45 -7.57 25.32
N PHE A 19 18.49 -8.41 25.70
CA PHE A 19 17.91 -9.45 24.83
C PHE A 19 16.63 -9.03 24.10
N MET A 20 16.22 -7.75 24.18
CA MET A 20 14.99 -7.22 23.58
C MET A 20 15.19 -6.32 22.34
N PHE A 21 16.41 -6.20 21.80
CA PHE A 21 16.69 -5.42 20.58
C PHE A 21 17.49 -6.19 19.51
N GLY A 22 17.32 -7.51 19.45
CA GLY A 22 17.96 -8.40 18.48
C GLY A 22 17.33 -8.37 17.08
N ALA A 23 17.75 -7.41 16.25
CA ALA A 23 17.72 -7.47 14.79
C ALA A 23 16.41 -7.93 14.09
N MET A 24 15.32 -7.14 14.21
CA MET A 24 14.28 -7.10 13.17
C MET A 24 14.82 -6.42 11.90
N ALA A 25 15.64 -7.16 11.13
CA ALA A 25 16.16 -6.73 9.83
C ALA A 25 14.99 -6.62 8.82
N GLN A 26 14.37 -5.44 8.77
CA GLN A 26 13.33 -5.13 7.80
C GLN A 26 13.88 -5.22 6.38
N ALA A 27 13.06 -5.71 5.46
CA ALA A 27 13.47 -5.86 4.06
C ALA A 27 13.87 -4.49 3.51
N ALA A 28 15.10 -4.38 3.03
CA ALA A 28 15.63 -3.18 2.40
C ALA A 28 15.04 -3.01 0.99
N ASP A 29 13.75 -2.69 0.94
CA ASP A 29 13.06 -2.31 -0.29
C ASP A 29 13.77 -1.08 -0.88
N LYS A 30 14.48 -1.33 -1.98
CA LYS A 30 15.30 -0.34 -2.68
C LYS A 30 14.40 0.82 -3.15
N PRO A 31 14.87 2.08 -3.11
CA PRO A 31 14.05 3.23 -3.52
C PRO A 31 13.54 3.06 -4.95
N SER A 32 12.26 3.40 -5.17
CA SER A 32 11.60 3.29 -6.49
C SER A 32 12.19 4.30 -7.49
N VAL A 33 13.06 3.84 -8.38
CA VAL A 33 13.70 4.67 -9.41
C VAL A 33 12.68 5.06 -10.50
N LEU A 34 12.86 6.23 -11.11
CA LEU A 34 12.08 6.67 -12.28
C LEU A 34 12.50 5.90 -13.54
N ILE A 35 11.56 5.64 -14.46
CA ILE A 35 11.81 4.92 -15.72
C ILE A 35 12.69 5.74 -16.67
N LEU A 36 12.51 7.05 -16.67
CA LEU A 36 13.31 8.02 -17.41
C LEU A 36 13.69 9.18 -16.48
N PRO A 37 14.75 9.96 -16.80
CA PRO A 37 14.96 11.25 -16.13
C PRO A 37 13.72 12.15 -16.29
N PRO A 38 13.48 13.12 -15.39
CA PRO A 38 12.24 13.90 -15.40
C PRO A 38 11.98 14.67 -16.71
N SER A 39 13.04 15.04 -17.42
CA SER A 39 13.00 15.67 -18.76
C SER A 39 12.64 14.72 -19.91
N GLY A 40 12.61 13.40 -19.67
CA GLY A 40 12.10 12.38 -20.58
C GLY A 40 10.70 11.88 -20.22
N LEU A 41 10.28 12.00 -18.96
CA LEU A 41 8.90 11.72 -18.53
C LEU A 41 7.92 12.83 -18.94
N PHE A 42 8.34 14.09 -18.92
CA PHE A 42 7.47 15.23 -19.24
C PHE A 42 7.69 15.77 -20.65
N SER A 43 6.60 15.92 -21.41
CA SER A 43 6.55 16.52 -22.75
C SER A 43 5.49 17.62 -22.82
N HIS A 44 5.90 18.86 -23.11
CA HIS A 44 4.96 19.99 -23.28
C HIS A 44 3.92 19.73 -24.38
N PRO A 45 4.27 19.26 -25.60
CA PRO A 45 3.27 18.91 -26.62
C PRO A 45 2.23 17.90 -26.14
N ASN A 46 2.65 16.86 -25.42
CA ASN A 46 1.75 15.78 -24.97
C ASN A 46 0.80 16.27 -23.85
N HIS A 47 1.27 17.16 -22.99
CA HIS A 47 0.47 17.71 -21.89
C HIS A 47 -0.39 18.90 -22.31
N LYS A 48 -0.07 19.58 -23.42
CA LYS A 48 -0.72 20.83 -23.87
C LYS A 48 -2.24 20.81 -23.70
N LYS A 49 -2.91 19.84 -24.31
CA LYS A 49 -4.38 19.73 -24.29
C LYS A 49 -4.93 19.65 -22.86
N VAL A 50 -4.35 18.79 -22.01
CA VAL A 50 -4.80 18.60 -20.62
C VAL A 50 -4.52 19.84 -19.76
N LEU A 51 -3.41 20.55 -20.02
CA LEU A 51 -3.10 21.81 -19.34
C LEU A 51 -4.09 22.93 -19.72
N GLU A 52 -4.46 23.01 -21.01
CA GLU A 52 -5.47 23.95 -21.52
C GLU A 52 -6.88 23.62 -20.97
N GLU A 53 -7.29 22.35 -20.99
CA GLU A 53 -8.58 21.88 -20.44
C GLU A 53 -8.71 22.07 -18.92
N LEU A 54 -7.60 22.02 -18.17
CA LEU A 54 -7.56 22.24 -16.72
C LEU A 54 -7.19 23.69 -16.33
N GLY A 55 -7.06 24.61 -17.28
CA GLY A 55 -6.71 26.02 -17.03
C GLY A 55 -5.36 26.22 -16.33
N VAL A 56 -4.40 25.31 -16.52
CA VAL A 56 -3.12 25.32 -15.81
C VAL A 56 -2.17 26.34 -16.43
N SER A 57 -1.71 27.29 -15.61
CA SER A 57 -0.77 28.34 -16.01
C SER A 57 0.68 27.84 -15.99
N CYS A 58 1.56 28.53 -16.73
CA CYS A 58 3.00 28.28 -16.67
C CYS A 58 3.55 28.37 -15.23
N THR A 59 3.00 29.28 -14.43
CA THR A 59 3.35 29.56 -13.04
C THR A 59 3.01 28.44 -12.05
N ASP A 60 2.02 27.58 -12.36
CA ASP A 60 1.64 26.47 -11.47
C ASP A 60 2.72 25.37 -11.44
N CYS A 61 3.51 25.25 -12.51
CA CYS A 61 4.63 24.32 -12.61
C CYS A 61 6.00 25.01 -12.41
N HIS A 62 6.19 26.20 -12.96
CA HIS A 62 7.49 26.90 -12.97
C HIS A 62 7.51 28.09 -12.02
N ASN A 63 8.37 28.03 -10.99
CA ASN A 63 8.56 29.13 -10.06
C ASN A 63 9.36 30.29 -10.71
N PHE A 64 8.66 31.25 -11.30
CA PHE A 64 9.23 32.45 -11.93
C PHE A 64 9.61 33.58 -10.94
N SER A 65 9.79 33.31 -9.64
CA SER A 65 10.11 34.33 -8.62
C SER A 65 11.46 35.07 -8.81
N ILE A 66 12.22 34.75 -9.85
CA ILE A 66 13.52 35.34 -10.18
C ILE A 66 13.31 36.70 -10.88
N LYS A 67 12.95 37.73 -10.10
CA LYS A 67 12.95 39.13 -10.55
C LYS A 67 14.37 39.57 -10.88
N ASN A 68 14.78 39.48 -12.15
CA ASN A 68 16.08 39.98 -12.60
C ASN A 68 16.14 41.50 -12.38
N LYS A 69 17.15 41.96 -11.62
CA LYS A 69 17.30 43.37 -11.22
C LYS A 69 17.73 44.30 -12.37
N LYS A 70 18.13 43.78 -13.54
CA LYS A 70 18.49 44.59 -14.71
C LYS A 70 17.49 44.41 -15.86
N LYS A 71 16.84 45.50 -16.26
CA LYS A 71 16.14 45.61 -17.55
C LYS A 71 17.18 45.87 -18.65
N GLY A 72 17.02 45.23 -19.81
CA GLY A 72 17.84 45.44 -20.99
C GLY A 72 17.35 44.57 -22.16
N PRO A 73 17.70 44.90 -23.42
CA PRO A 73 17.22 44.18 -24.60
C PRO A 73 17.81 42.76 -24.73
N LEU A 74 18.89 42.47 -24.01
CA LEU A 74 19.53 41.16 -23.92
C LEU A 74 19.56 40.68 -22.46
N VAL A 75 18.39 40.31 -21.93
CA VAL A 75 18.35 39.43 -20.76
C VAL A 75 18.84 38.06 -21.23
N SER A 76 20.00 37.62 -20.74
CA SER A 76 20.55 36.29 -21.07
C SER A 76 19.47 35.22 -20.91
N PRO A 77 19.23 34.36 -21.92
CA PRO A 77 18.20 33.34 -21.84
C PRO A 77 18.37 32.51 -20.57
N VAL A 78 17.33 32.46 -19.75
CA VAL A 78 17.31 31.68 -18.51
C VAL A 78 17.73 30.25 -18.86
N PRO A 79 18.89 29.74 -18.36
CA PRO A 79 19.46 28.52 -18.89
C PRO A 79 18.48 27.35 -18.83
N LYS A 80 18.41 26.52 -19.89
CA LYS A 80 17.48 25.39 -19.95
C LYS A 80 17.66 24.49 -18.73
N GLY A 81 16.70 24.56 -17.80
CA GLY A 81 16.73 23.83 -16.53
C GLY A 81 17.05 24.64 -15.27
N PHE A 82 17.17 25.97 -15.33
CA PHE A 82 17.31 26.85 -14.16
C PHE A 82 15.99 27.02 -13.37
N ILE A 83 14.84 26.92 -14.05
CA ILE A 83 13.50 26.88 -13.43
C ILE A 83 12.87 25.52 -13.76
N LYS A 84 13.19 24.49 -12.96
CA LYS A 84 12.54 23.17 -13.02
C LYS A 84 11.41 23.11 -11.98
N PRO A 85 10.25 22.49 -12.30
CA PRO A 85 9.29 22.08 -11.27
C PRO A 85 9.96 21.12 -10.28
N SER A 86 9.46 21.09 -9.04
CA SER A 86 9.76 19.97 -8.13
C SER A 86 9.01 18.72 -8.62
N LEU A 87 9.55 17.53 -8.34
CA LEU A 87 8.88 16.25 -8.68
C LEU A 87 7.48 16.11 -8.04
N HIS A 88 7.23 16.87 -6.96
CA HIS A 88 5.93 16.91 -6.30
C HIS A 88 4.81 17.48 -7.20
N VAL A 89 5.12 18.39 -8.14
CA VAL A 89 4.14 18.95 -9.09
C VAL A 89 3.49 17.83 -9.93
N CYS A 90 4.29 16.85 -10.37
CA CYS A 90 3.79 15.69 -11.11
C CYS A 90 2.74 14.91 -10.30
N HIS A 91 3.01 14.70 -9.00
CA HIS A 91 2.10 13.97 -8.10
C HIS A 91 0.84 14.80 -7.76
N GLN A 92 0.98 16.11 -7.54
CA GLN A 92 -0.17 17.00 -7.30
C GLN A 92 -1.17 16.99 -8.47
N CYS A 93 -0.68 16.92 -9.71
CA CYS A 93 -1.56 16.82 -10.87
C CYS A 93 -2.13 15.40 -11.05
N HIS A 94 -1.28 14.37 -11.15
CA HIS A 94 -1.68 13.00 -11.50
C HIS A 94 -2.32 12.16 -10.37
N PHE A 95 -2.41 12.71 -9.15
CA PHE A 95 -3.16 12.14 -8.04
C PHE A 95 -4.12 13.17 -7.39
N GLY A 96 -4.49 14.24 -8.12
CA GLY A 96 -5.31 15.33 -7.59
C GLY A 96 -6.22 16.04 -8.59
N ARG A 97 -5.74 16.34 -9.82
CA ARG A 97 -6.56 16.93 -10.91
C ARG A 97 -6.83 15.96 -12.05
N VAL A 98 -5.88 15.08 -12.35
CA VAL A 98 -5.98 13.97 -13.31
C VAL A 98 -5.84 12.69 -12.51
N ASN A 99 -6.71 11.70 -12.72
CA ASN A 99 -6.57 10.37 -12.10
C ASN A 99 -6.01 9.36 -13.10
N LEU A 100 -4.81 8.85 -12.83
CA LEU A 100 -4.25 7.71 -13.57
C LEU A 100 -4.91 6.39 -13.08
N PRO A 101 -5.04 5.36 -13.95
CA PRO A 101 -5.73 4.12 -13.59
C PRO A 101 -4.94 3.26 -12.59
N ARG A 102 -5.58 2.90 -11.48
CA ARG A 102 -5.07 1.92 -10.51
C ARG A 102 -5.19 0.48 -11.06
N PRO A 103 -4.29 -0.46 -10.67
CA PRO A 103 -3.22 -0.27 -9.68
C PRO A 103 -1.91 0.30 -10.27
N ASN A 104 -1.71 0.24 -11.58
CA ASN A 104 -0.42 0.55 -12.22
C ASN A 104 -0.14 2.06 -12.41
N GLN A 105 -0.92 2.94 -11.77
CA GLN A 105 -0.77 4.41 -11.83
C GLN A 105 0.68 4.90 -11.57
N CYS A 106 1.42 4.22 -10.68
CA CYS A 106 2.81 4.54 -10.36
C CYS A 106 3.80 4.05 -11.43
N GLU A 107 3.46 2.98 -12.16
CA GLU A 107 4.30 2.33 -13.17
C GLU A 107 4.33 3.10 -14.49
N ALA A 108 3.51 4.15 -14.62
CA ALA A 108 3.67 5.17 -15.67
C ALA A 108 5.00 5.96 -15.53
N CYS A 109 5.56 6.04 -14.31
CA CYS A 109 6.75 6.85 -14.00
C CYS A 109 7.86 6.09 -13.26
N HIS A 110 7.56 5.05 -12.47
CA HIS A 110 8.51 4.33 -11.63
C HIS A 110 8.76 2.90 -12.14
N VAL A 111 10.02 2.46 -12.20
CA VAL A 111 10.42 1.11 -12.68
C VAL A 111 9.92 -0.03 -11.80
N ASN A 112 9.47 0.28 -10.59
CA ASN A 112 9.12 -0.70 -9.58
C ASN A 112 8.09 -0.12 -8.59
N SER A 113 6.80 -0.37 -8.84
CA SER A 113 5.71 -0.03 -7.91
C SER A 113 5.78 -0.80 -6.59
N ARG A 114 6.39 -2.00 -6.59
CA ARG A 114 6.53 -2.82 -5.39
C ARG A 114 7.44 -2.16 -4.35
N ALA A 115 8.43 -1.36 -4.79
CA ALA A 115 9.25 -0.52 -3.91
C ALA A 115 8.50 0.67 -3.27
N LEU A 116 7.28 0.99 -3.73
CA LEU A 116 6.40 1.98 -3.08
C LEU A 116 5.47 1.35 -2.04
N ARG A 117 5.58 0.04 -1.79
CA ARG A 117 4.74 -0.64 -0.79
C ARG A 117 5.20 -0.28 0.62
N PRO A 118 4.28 0.11 1.52
CA PRO A 118 4.61 0.28 2.93
C PRO A 118 5.20 -0.99 3.55
N GLN A 119 6.17 -0.85 4.45
CA GLN A 119 6.82 -1.98 5.15
C GLN A 119 5.82 -2.91 5.85
N ASP A 120 4.72 -2.35 6.36
CA ASP A 120 3.66 -3.10 7.03
C ASP A 120 2.76 -3.90 6.07
N HIS A 121 2.90 -3.75 4.74
CA HIS A 121 2.17 -4.53 3.73
C HIS A 121 2.61 -6.01 3.69
N TYR A 122 3.87 -6.33 4.00
CA TYR A 122 4.42 -7.68 3.80
C TYR A 122 4.16 -8.65 4.96
N ILE A 123 4.36 -8.20 6.20
CA ILE A 123 4.47 -9.07 7.38
C ILE A 123 3.13 -9.77 7.65
N ALA A 124 3.02 -11.08 7.42
CA ALA A 124 1.82 -11.88 7.70
C ALA A 124 0.47 -11.27 7.22
N TRP A 125 0.48 -10.56 6.07
CA TRP A 125 -0.63 -9.75 5.53
C TRP A 125 -2.04 -10.33 5.73
N LYS A 126 -2.23 -11.62 5.35
CA LYS A 126 -3.51 -12.34 5.46
C LYS A 126 -4.16 -12.23 6.85
N ASN A 127 -3.36 -12.19 7.92
CA ASN A 127 -3.84 -12.23 9.31
C ASN A 127 -4.11 -10.83 9.91
N ARG A 128 -3.73 -9.75 9.23
CA ARG A 128 -3.73 -8.38 9.78
C ARG A 128 -4.34 -7.31 8.87
N HIS A 129 -4.43 -7.53 7.57
CA HIS A 129 -5.06 -6.59 6.63
C HIS A 129 -6.50 -6.23 7.00
N GLY A 130 -7.30 -7.20 7.51
CA GLY A 130 -8.67 -6.94 7.96
C GLY A 130 -8.75 -5.92 9.10
N LYS A 131 -7.88 -6.04 10.13
CA LYS A 131 -7.79 -5.04 11.21
C LYS A 131 -7.27 -3.69 10.70
N MET A 132 -6.35 -3.70 9.75
CA MET A 132 -5.84 -2.47 9.13
C MET A 132 -6.92 -1.73 8.34
N ALA A 133 -7.70 -2.43 7.52
CA ALA A 133 -8.82 -1.87 6.75
C ALA A 133 -10.08 -1.56 7.60
N GLN A 134 -10.10 -1.98 8.88
CA GLN A 134 -11.05 -1.51 9.90
C GLN A 134 -10.60 -0.18 10.54
N MET A 135 -9.30 0.02 10.74
CA MET A 135 -8.75 1.28 11.29
C MET A 135 -8.67 2.38 10.23
N ASP A 136 -8.18 2.06 9.03
CA ASP A 136 -8.04 2.97 7.90
C ASP A 136 -8.13 2.18 6.58
N ARG A 137 -9.29 2.23 5.94
CA ARG A 137 -9.51 1.65 4.59
C ARG A 137 -8.98 2.56 3.48
N ASP A 138 -8.88 3.87 3.73
CA ASP A 138 -8.64 4.86 2.69
C ASP A 138 -7.16 4.93 2.31
N ARG A 139 -6.26 4.67 3.27
CA ARG A 139 -4.85 4.34 3.00
C ARG A 139 -4.69 3.17 2.02
N CYS A 140 -5.56 2.17 2.04
CA CYS A 140 -5.55 1.10 1.03
C CYS A 140 -6.03 1.60 -0.34
N LYS A 141 -7.08 2.44 -0.38
CA LYS A 141 -7.66 3.01 -1.62
C LYS A 141 -6.68 3.91 -2.39
N GLN A 142 -5.63 4.44 -1.77
CA GLN A 142 -4.59 5.23 -2.45
C GLN A 142 -3.91 4.44 -3.60
N CYS A 143 -3.76 3.12 -3.45
CA CYS A 143 -3.14 2.25 -4.47
C CYS A 143 -4.11 1.20 -5.04
N HIS A 144 -5.05 0.69 -4.23
CA HIS A 144 -5.96 -0.38 -4.63
C HIS A 144 -7.33 0.13 -5.09
N THR A 145 -8.03 -0.69 -5.89
CA THR A 145 -9.43 -0.47 -6.27
C THR A 145 -10.35 -1.39 -5.46
N GLN A 146 -11.66 -1.17 -5.49
CA GLN A 146 -12.64 -2.02 -4.81
C GLN A 146 -12.50 -3.50 -5.23
N ASN A 147 -12.21 -3.76 -6.51
CA ASN A 147 -11.92 -5.10 -7.05
C ASN A 147 -10.78 -5.83 -6.30
N SER A 148 -9.78 -5.12 -5.76
CA SER A 148 -8.73 -5.75 -4.92
C SER A 148 -9.24 -6.27 -3.57
N CYS A 149 -10.34 -5.72 -3.07
CA CYS A 149 -11.08 -6.28 -1.93
C CYS A 149 -12.01 -7.40 -2.39
N ASP A 150 -12.75 -7.19 -3.48
CA ASP A 150 -13.76 -8.10 -4.00
C ASP A 150 -13.20 -9.48 -4.40
N GLN A 151 -11.95 -9.51 -4.86
CA GLN A 151 -11.14 -10.72 -5.10
C GLN A 151 -11.03 -11.69 -3.91
N CYS A 152 -11.36 -11.26 -2.69
CA CYS A 152 -11.48 -12.11 -1.51
C CYS A 152 -12.80 -11.91 -0.74
N HIS A 153 -13.41 -10.72 -0.77
CA HIS A 153 -14.58 -10.37 0.03
C HIS A 153 -15.92 -10.50 -0.71
N LEU A 154 -15.92 -10.56 -2.05
CA LEU A 154 -17.10 -10.95 -2.84
C LEU A 154 -16.95 -12.36 -3.45
N GLN A 155 -15.77 -12.98 -3.31
CA GLN A 155 -15.67 -14.43 -3.37
C GLN A 155 -16.36 -15.02 -2.14
N ILE A 156 -17.41 -15.81 -2.35
CA ILE A 156 -18.09 -16.53 -1.26
C ILE A 156 -17.18 -17.70 -0.86
N ASP A 157 -16.27 -17.46 0.08
CA ASP A 157 -15.48 -18.52 0.72
C ASP A 157 -16.17 -19.01 2.00
N THR A 158 -16.26 -20.32 2.12
CA THR A 158 -17.59 -20.93 2.35
C THR A 158 -18.05 -21.19 3.94
N MET A 159 -16.75 -21.65 4.29
CA MET A 159 -16.21 -22.71 5.20
C MET A 159 -15.52 -22.18 6.47
N ASN A 160 -15.23 -20.88 6.57
CA ASN A 160 -14.64 -20.24 7.76
C ASN A 160 -15.61 -19.22 8.40
N PRO A 161 -15.81 -19.18 9.75
CA PRO A 161 -16.68 -18.22 10.45
C PRO A 161 -16.28 -16.72 10.44
N SER A 162 -15.50 -16.28 9.45
CA SER A 162 -15.30 -14.87 9.08
C SER A 162 -15.45 -14.61 7.57
N ASN A 163 -15.69 -15.68 6.81
CA ASN A 163 -15.81 -15.69 5.35
C ASN A 163 -17.27 -16.06 4.97
N HIS A 164 -17.90 -16.80 5.87
CA HIS A 164 -19.30 -17.21 5.90
C HIS A 164 -20.16 -16.43 6.92
N PRO A 165 -21.47 -16.25 6.69
CA PRO A 165 -22.41 -15.76 7.72
C PRO A 165 -22.84 -16.86 8.71
N ALA A 166 -23.30 -16.44 9.90
CA ALA A 166 -23.79 -17.35 10.95
C ALA A 166 -24.99 -18.22 10.52
N SER A 167 -25.73 -17.81 9.48
CA SER A 167 -26.85 -18.55 8.90
C SER A 167 -26.45 -19.76 8.05
N PHE A 168 -25.15 -20.01 7.79
CA PHE A 168 -24.66 -21.12 6.96
C PHE A 168 -25.29 -22.49 7.31
N ARG A 169 -25.42 -22.81 8.62
CA ARG A 169 -26.06 -24.05 9.09
C ARG A 169 -27.47 -24.28 8.50
N LEU A 170 -28.18 -23.21 8.09
CA LEU A 170 -29.53 -23.27 7.50
C LEU A 170 -29.54 -23.57 5.99
N TYR A 171 -28.55 -23.10 5.22
CA TYR A 171 -28.59 -23.14 3.74
C TYR A 171 -27.46 -23.93 3.06
N HIS A 172 -26.43 -24.35 3.81
CA HIS A 172 -25.31 -25.16 3.29
C HIS A 172 -25.72 -26.42 2.54
N SER A 173 -26.87 -26.98 2.89
CA SER A 173 -27.48 -28.14 2.25
C SER A 173 -27.81 -27.91 0.78
N VAL A 174 -27.99 -26.66 0.35
CA VAL A 174 -28.19 -26.27 -1.06
C VAL A 174 -26.84 -26.18 -1.77
N GLU A 175 -25.87 -25.46 -1.19
CA GLU A 175 -24.53 -25.27 -1.77
C GLU A 175 -23.78 -26.60 -1.92
N ALA A 176 -23.80 -27.45 -0.89
CA ALA A 176 -23.18 -28.77 -0.92
C ALA A 176 -23.86 -29.76 -1.90
N ARG A 177 -25.11 -29.49 -2.33
CA ARG A 177 -25.77 -30.22 -3.41
C ARG A 177 -25.37 -29.69 -4.79
N MET A 178 -25.17 -28.39 -4.94
CA MET A 178 -24.74 -27.77 -6.20
C MET A 178 -23.27 -28.05 -6.53
N ASN A 179 -22.37 -27.93 -5.56
CA ASN A 179 -20.95 -28.20 -5.75
C ASN A 179 -20.27 -28.62 -4.43
N PRO A 180 -20.25 -29.92 -4.07
CA PRO A 180 -19.55 -30.40 -2.88
C PRO A 180 -18.01 -30.33 -2.99
N GLN A 181 -17.45 -30.07 -4.18
CA GLN A 181 -16.00 -30.01 -4.41
C GLN A 181 -15.40 -28.61 -4.12
N SER A 182 -16.20 -27.54 -4.11
CA SER A 182 -15.72 -26.23 -3.66
C SER A 182 -15.21 -26.29 -2.22
N CYS A 183 -15.91 -27.05 -1.38
CA CYS A 183 -15.60 -27.28 0.03
C CYS A 183 -14.20 -27.85 0.26
N VAL A 184 -13.76 -28.82 -0.55
CA VAL A 184 -12.51 -29.57 -0.28
C VAL A 184 -11.24 -28.75 -0.56
N THR A 185 -11.35 -27.63 -1.29
CA THR A 185 -10.27 -26.64 -1.47
C THR A 185 -9.67 -26.21 -0.13
N CYS A 186 -10.55 -25.93 0.84
CA CYS A 186 -10.16 -25.56 2.20
C CYS A 186 -10.32 -26.74 3.17
N HIS A 187 -11.30 -27.64 2.97
CA HIS A 187 -11.69 -28.67 3.93
C HIS A 187 -11.31 -30.08 3.46
N GLN A 188 -9.99 -30.29 3.44
CA GLN A 188 -9.28 -31.44 2.87
C GLN A 188 -9.51 -32.78 3.60
N ARG A 189 -10.32 -32.83 4.67
CA ARG A 189 -10.58 -34.05 5.46
C ARG A 189 -12.06 -34.40 5.44
N ARG A 190 -12.40 -35.63 5.01
CA ARG A 190 -13.76 -36.18 5.12
C ARG A 190 -14.34 -36.13 6.54
N THR A 191 -13.48 -36.12 7.56
CA THR A 191 -13.91 -35.97 8.96
C THR A 191 -14.71 -34.68 9.18
N PHE A 192 -14.35 -33.58 8.51
CA PHE A 192 -14.96 -32.26 8.71
C PHE A 192 -16.49 -32.28 8.57
N CYS A 193 -17.02 -32.79 7.45
CA CYS A 193 -18.46 -32.90 7.26
C CYS A 193 -19.08 -33.86 8.29
N SER A 194 -18.38 -34.97 8.57
CA SER A 194 -18.86 -36.02 9.45
C SER A 194 -18.84 -35.66 10.95
N ASP A 195 -18.11 -34.64 11.37
CA ASP A 195 -18.05 -34.21 12.78
C ASP A 195 -19.41 -33.61 13.20
N CYS A 196 -20.04 -32.82 12.33
CA CYS A 196 -21.39 -32.27 12.57
C CYS A 196 -22.49 -33.27 12.18
N HIS A 197 -22.42 -33.88 10.98
CA HIS A 197 -23.49 -34.76 10.48
C HIS A 197 -23.64 -36.09 11.27
N PHE A 198 -22.65 -36.46 12.09
CA PHE A 198 -22.75 -37.59 13.03
C PHE A 198 -22.59 -37.15 14.49
N GLY A 199 -22.94 -35.89 14.83
CA GLY A 199 -23.12 -35.41 16.21
C GLY A 199 -21.88 -35.41 17.12
N ARG A 200 -20.66 -35.46 16.56
CA ARG A 200 -19.39 -35.52 17.32
C ARG A 200 -18.82 -34.15 17.71
N ARG A 201 -19.48 -33.06 17.28
CA ARG A 201 -19.34 -31.71 17.84
C ARG A 201 -20.72 -31.07 17.94
N GLN A 202 -20.96 -30.33 19.01
CA GLN A 202 -22.15 -29.50 19.21
C GLN A 202 -21.70 -28.02 19.15
#